data_AF-A0A915YBN0-F1
#
_entry.id   AF-A0A915YBN0-F1
#
_cell.length_a   1.000
_cell.length_b   1.000
_cell.length_c   1.000
_cell.angle_alpha   90.00
_cell.angle_beta   90.00
_cell.angle_gamma   90.00
#
_symmetry.space_group_name_H-M   'P 1'
#
loop_
_entity.id
_entity.type
_entity.pdbx_description
1 polymer ?
#
loop_
_entity_poly.entity_id
_entity_poly.type
_entity_poly.pdbx_seq_one_letter_code
_entity_poly.pdbx_strand_id
1 'polypeptide(L)'
;MKILTINFNLIEKSNQFKVDRILFDSKNTFLDGDIIFWNMNATHYHYKLMSNRSIGLNNFKQLQAIFEKRKTELKTFFKLKRRLILLSPNFAPIDFHFTVDKNQIKKTIDFSNLIPTSLLENFQTEELLGSNISCIENQSLKQFIVSEGKHFSYNRTLLGKVGIPIMHIKDTSNVVGSYIPINPGKVFIFPNIGINNSLYSIDIVNNFLSKLNSFTKEFDIPLPKPTNWQLPEWANKCKLPGENKATKELEELMKQKALIEQKIKDQEETISEFNKLKTLFTGQSDPLETTVEKVLREIGFTFEETEKGRDDLIIKFQDKVGVVEIKGIKKSAAEKHAAQLQKWVTNYHIDKGTEPKGILIANTYRETPLNERIETIDKPNFPNQMMNYVNKQEHCILTSTQLLHLYFDFKKGEITLDNIGNKLFETVGELIYKKEHSASISIE
;
A
#
# COMPACT_ATOMS: atom_id res chain seq x y z
N MET A 1 -33.29 -3.50 -24.21
CA MET A 1 -31.82 -3.41 -24.10
C MET A 1 -31.26 -4.81 -23.97
N LYS A 2 -30.27 -5.16 -24.78
CA LYS A 2 -29.63 -6.48 -24.78
C LYS A 2 -28.34 -6.44 -23.96
N ILE A 3 -28.22 -7.34 -22.99
CA ILE A 3 -27.07 -7.47 -22.10
C ILE A 3 -26.33 -8.75 -22.46
N LEU A 4 -25.03 -8.66 -22.68
CA LEU A 4 -24.17 -9.84 -22.80
C LEU A 4 -23.44 -10.06 -21.48
N THR A 5 -23.40 -11.31 -21.02
CA THR A 5 -22.55 -11.72 -19.90
C THR A 5 -21.43 -12.61 -20.41
N ILE A 6 -20.19 -12.27 -20.09
CA ILE A 6 -19.00 -13.03 -20.45
C ILE A 6 -18.44 -13.66 -19.18
N ASN A 7 -18.46 -14.98 -19.13
CA ASN A 7 -17.99 -15.77 -17.98
C ASN A 7 -18.59 -15.32 -16.63
N PHE A 8 -19.81 -14.77 -16.67
CA PHE A 8 -20.58 -14.27 -15.54
C PHE A 8 -22.01 -14.82 -15.61
N ASN A 9 -22.61 -15.11 -14.46
CA ASN A 9 -23.96 -15.68 -14.39
C ASN A 9 -24.94 -14.63 -13.90
N LEU A 10 -25.83 -14.18 -14.79
CA LEU A 10 -27.05 -13.44 -14.47
C LEU A 10 -28.28 -14.21 -14.96
N ILE A 11 -29.46 -13.81 -14.53
CA ILE A 11 -30.70 -14.51 -14.90
C ILE A 11 -30.96 -14.34 -16.39
N GLU A 12 -31.13 -15.46 -17.09
CA GLU A 12 -31.21 -15.53 -18.57
C GLU A 12 -32.47 -14.88 -19.14
N LYS A 13 -33.51 -14.69 -18.32
CA LYS A 13 -34.75 -14.00 -18.72
C LYS A 13 -35.17 -12.97 -17.69
N SER A 14 -35.17 -11.72 -18.14
CA SER A 14 -35.78 -10.58 -17.47
C SER A 14 -36.93 -10.08 -18.34
N ASN A 15 -38.02 -9.60 -17.72
CA ASN A 15 -39.12 -8.97 -18.45
C ASN A 15 -38.70 -7.63 -19.11
N GLN A 16 -37.58 -7.03 -18.68
CA GLN A 16 -37.08 -5.73 -19.17
C GLN A 16 -35.77 -5.84 -19.96
N PHE A 17 -34.98 -6.88 -19.72
CA PHE A 17 -33.66 -7.07 -20.32
C PHE A 17 -33.55 -8.44 -21.00
N LYS A 18 -32.96 -8.47 -22.20
CA LYS A 18 -32.54 -9.73 -22.82
C LYS A 18 -31.10 -10.00 -22.42
N VAL A 19 -30.88 -11.03 -21.60
CA VAL A 19 -29.54 -11.38 -21.08
C VAL A 19 -29.05 -12.64 -21.79
N ASP A 20 -28.08 -12.49 -22.68
CA ASP A 20 -27.45 -13.63 -23.35
C ASP A 20 -26.09 -13.93 -22.69
N ARG A 21 -25.87 -15.19 -22.30
CA ARG A 21 -24.58 -15.65 -21.77
C ARG A 21 -23.70 -16.16 -22.89
N ILE A 22 -22.46 -15.69 -22.92
CA ILE A 22 -21.45 -16.11 -23.90
C ILE A 22 -20.10 -16.39 -23.21
N LEU A 23 -19.28 -17.22 -23.84
CA LEU A 23 -17.88 -17.39 -23.46
C LEU A 23 -17.00 -16.40 -24.23
N PHE A 24 -15.86 -16.04 -23.65
CA PHE A 24 -14.92 -15.10 -24.29
C PHE A 24 -14.41 -15.62 -25.65
N ASP A 25 -14.17 -16.93 -25.77
CA ASP A 25 -13.71 -17.62 -26.98
C ASP A 25 -14.84 -18.13 -27.89
N SER A 26 -16.10 -17.84 -27.56
CA SER A 26 -17.24 -18.26 -28.38
C SER A 26 -17.27 -17.60 -29.76
N LYS A 27 -18.01 -18.17 -30.71
CA LYS A 27 -18.20 -17.57 -32.05
C LYS A 27 -19.10 -16.32 -32.00
N ASN A 28 -19.95 -16.20 -30.98
CA ASN A 28 -20.90 -15.11 -30.78
C ASN A 28 -20.18 -13.77 -30.68
N THR A 29 -20.71 -12.73 -31.31
CA THR A 29 -20.09 -11.41 -31.35
C THR A 29 -20.39 -10.58 -30.09
N PHE A 30 -19.44 -9.76 -29.65
CA PHE A 30 -19.69 -8.76 -28.61
C PHE A 30 -20.57 -7.59 -29.10
N LEU A 31 -20.68 -7.42 -30.41
CA LEU A 31 -21.48 -6.35 -31.05
C LEU A 31 -22.99 -6.55 -30.96
N ASP A 32 -23.43 -7.65 -30.37
CA ASP A 32 -24.84 -7.95 -30.16
C ASP A 32 -25.40 -7.33 -28.87
N GLY A 33 -24.52 -6.97 -27.93
CA GLY A 33 -24.92 -6.35 -26.66
C GLY A 33 -24.98 -4.84 -26.74
N ASP A 34 -25.89 -4.22 -25.99
CA ASP A 34 -25.87 -2.80 -25.65
C ASP A 34 -24.98 -2.53 -24.43
N ILE A 35 -24.95 -3.50 -23.50
CA ILE A 35 -24.08 -3.55 -22.32
C ILE A 35 -23.41 -4.93 -22.28
N ILE A 36 -22.13 -4.95 -21.96
CA ILE A 36 -21.40 -6.19 -21.69
C ILE A 36 -21.00 -6.20 -20.21
N PHE A 37 -21.37 -7.25 -19.48
CA PHE A 37 -20.75 -7.60 -18.20
C PHE A 37 -19.71 -8.66 -18.44
N TRP A 38 -18.47 -8.37 -18.10
CA TRP A 38 -17.37 -9.29 -18.29
C TRP A 38 -16.69 -9.57 -16.96
N ASN A 39 -16.83 -10.82 -16.50
CA ASN A 39 -16.00 -11.32 -15.42
C ASN A 39 -14.62 -11.66 -15.98
N MET A 40 -13.78 -10.63 -16.00
CA MET A 40 -12.43 -10.73 -16.54
C MET A 40 -11.53 -11.58 -15.65
N ASN A 41 -11.75 -11.62 -14.33
CA ASN A 41 -11.04 -12.54 -13.44
C ASN A 41 -11.28 -14.00 -13.81
N ALA A 42 -12.54 -14.40 -14.03
CA ALA A 42 -12.89 -15.77 -14.42
C ALA A 42 -12.29 -16.13 -15.80
N THR A 43 -12.28 -15.16 -16.71
CA THR A 43 -11.66 -15.31 -18.03
C THR A 43 -10.15 -15.50 -17.90
N HIS A 44 -9.47 -14.60 -17.18
CA HIS A 44 -8.04 -14.66 -16.92
C HIS A 44 -7.64 -16.00 -16.29
N TYR A 45 -8.36 -16.43 -15.26
CA TYR A 45 -8.14 -17.71 -14.59
C TYR A 45 -8.26 -18.90 -15.56
N HIS A 46 -9.28 -18.90 -16.43
CA HIS A 46 -9.45 -19.93 -17.45
C HIS A 46 -8.23 -20.03 -18.39
N TYR A 47 -7.72 -18.89 -18.87
CA TYR A 47 -6.53 -18.86 -19.73
C TYR A 47 -5.24 -19.21 -18.98
N LYS A 48 -5.13 -18.86 -17.68
CA LYS A 48 -4.00 -19.25 -16.83
C LYS A 48 -3.95 -20.76 -16.60
N LEU A 49 -5.11 -21.39 -16.41
CA LEU A 49 -5.19 -22.86 -16.35
C LEU A 49 -4.79 -23.49 -17.69
N MET A 50 -5.17 -22.89 -18.81
CA MET A 50 -4.74 -23.36 -20.13
C MET A 50 -3.24 -23.17 -20.37
N SER A 51 -2.62 -22.09 -19.89
CA SER A 51 -1.16 -21.91 -20.03
C SER A 51 -0.35 -22.91 -19.23
N ASN A 52 -0.91 -23.43 -18.14
CA ASN A 52 -0.30 -24.49 -17.34
C ASN A 52 -0.45 -25.88 -17.99
N ARG A 53 -1.31 -26.01 -19.01
CA ARG A 53 -1.46 -27.22 -19.82
C ARG A 53 -0.59 -27.08 -21.07
N SER A 54 0.09 -28.14 -21.48
CA SER A 54 0.88 -28.15 -22.72
C SER A 54 -0.04 -28.04 -23.95
N ILE A 55 -0.34 -26.82 -24.38
CA ILE A 55 -1.06 -26.56 -25.63
C ILE A 55 -0.07 -26.48 -26.80
N GLY A 56 -0.45 -27.00 -27.97
CA GLY A 56 0.36 -26.89 -29.18
C GLY A 56 0.42 -25.46 -29.73
N LEU A 57 1.48 -25.13 -30.46
CA LEU A 57 1.69 -23.79 -31.05
C LEU A 57 0.54 -23.37 -32.00
N ASN A 58 -0.07 -24.33 -32.70
CA ASN A 58 -1.23 -24.05 -33.55
C ASN A 58 -2.46 -23.62 -32.75
N ASN A 59 -2.70 -24.22 -31.59
CA ASN A 59 -3.79 -23.81 -30.70
C ASN A 59 -3.52 -22.41 -30.15
N PHE A 60 -2.26 -22.08 -29.82
CA PHE A 60 -1.90 -20.74 -29.41
C PHE A 60 -2.14 -19.68 -30.50
N LYS A 61 -1.85 -19.99 -31.77
CA LYS A 61 -2.18 -19.10 -32.90
C LYS A 61 -3.69 -18.84 -33.01
N GLN A 62 -4.51 -19.87 -32.78
CA GLN A 62 -5.97 -19.71 -32.74
C GLN A 62 -6.41 -18.83 -31.57
N LEU A 63 -5.79 -18.99 -30.39
CA LEU A 63 -6.04 -18.11 -29.24
C LEU A 63 -5.70 -16.66 -29.57
N GLN A 64 -4.55 -16.39 -30.18
CA GLN A 64 -4.17 -15.04 -30.60
C GLN A 64 -5.20 -14.43 -31.57
N ALA A 65 -5.70 -15.21 -32.53
CA ALA A 65 -6.74 -14.77 -33.45
C ALA A 65 -8.05 -14.40 -32.73
N ILE A 66 -8.42 -15.16 -31.68
CA ILE A 66 -9.58 -14.84 -30.83
C ILE A 66 -9.37 -13.50 -30.12
N PHE A 67 -8.20 -13.25 -29.53
CA PHE A 67 -7.91 -12.00 -28.83
C PHE A 67 -7.95 -10.80 -29.78
N GLU A 68 -7.35 -10.90 -30.97
CA GLU A 68 -7.40 -9.83 -31.98
C GLU A 68 -8.81 -9.59 -32.50
N LYS A 69 -9.62 -10.65 -32.66
CA LYS A 69 -11.05 -10.53 -32.96
C LYS A 69 -11.76 -9.74 -31.84
N ARG A 70 -11.59 -10.12 -30.58
CA ARG A 70 -12.24 -9.43 -29.44
C ARG A 70 -11.80 -7.99 -29.29
N LYS A 71 -10.53 -7.69 -29.50
CA LYS A 71 -9.98 -6.33 -29.55
C LYS A 71 -10.69 -5.49 -30.61
N THR A 72 -10.87 -6.06 -31.81
CA THR A 72 -11.57 -5.39 -32.91
C THR A 72 -13.05 -5.17 -32.61
N GLU A 73 -13.72 -6.18 -32.06
CA GLU A 73 -15.12 -6.05 -31.64
C GLU A 73 -15.29 -5.00 -30.54
N LEU A 74 -14.43 -4.97 -29.52
CA LEU A 74 -14.49 -3.97 -28.45
C LEU A 74 -14.26 -2.56 -28.99
N LYS A 75 -13.30 -2.36 -29.91
CA LYS A 75 -13.10 -1.07 -30.59
C LYS A 75 -14.38 -0.61 -31.30
N THR A 76 -15.03 -1.50 -32.04
CA THR A 76 -16.31 -1.19 -32.73
C THR A 76 -17.45 -0.97 -31.72
N PHE A 77 -17.52 -1.77 -30.67
CA PHE A 77 -18.49 -1.63 -29.58
C PHE A 77 -18.43 -0.26 -28.92
N PHE A 78 -17.21 0.24 -28.63
CA PHE A 78 -17.03 1.59 -28.10
C PHE A 78 -17.40 2.67 -29.10
N LYS A 79 -17.10 2.52 -30.40
CA LYS A 79 -17.55 3.45 -31.46
C LYS A 79 -19.08 3.59 -31.50
N LEU A 80 -19.81 2.54 -31.14
CA LEU A 80 -21.28 2.53 -31.03
C LEU A 80 -21.80 3.15 -29.71
N LYS A 81 -20.93 3.78 -28.91
CA LYS A 81 -21.26 4.43 -27.63
C LYS A 81 -21.75 3.49 -26.54
N ARG A 82 -21.33 2.22 -26.60
CA ARG A 82 -21.80 1.19 -25.68
C ARG A 82 -20.93 1.05 -24.44
N ARG A 83 -21.47 0.37 -23.44
CA ARG A 83 -20.91 0.28 -22.08
C ARG A 83 -20.36 -1.12 -21.81
N LEU A 84 -19.09 -1.17 -21.42
CA LEU A 84 -18.45 -2.38 -20.91
C LEU A 84 -18.32 -2.27 -19.39
N ILE A 85 -18.77 -3.30 -18.69
CA ILE A 85 -18.68 -3.44 -17.24
C ILE A 85 -17.71 -4.59 -16.96
N LEU A 86 -16.56 -4.27 -16.39
CA LEU A 86 -15.52 -5.22 -16.00
C LEU A 86 -15.66 -5.52 -14.52
N LEU A 87 -15.82 -6.80 -14.20
CA LEU A 87 -15.93 -7.28 -12.82
C LEU A 87 -14.58 -7.82 -12.34
N SER A 88 -14.06 -7.24 -11.27
CA SER A 88 -12.78 -7.60 -10.60
C SER A 88 -11.64 -7.91 -11.59
N PRO A 89 -11.30 -7.02 -12.54
CA PRO A 89 -10.43 -7.39 -13.64
C PRO A 89 -9.00 -7.70 -13.18
N ASN A 90 -8.44 -8.79 -13.71
CA ASN A 90 -7.02 -9.14 -13.57
C ASN A 90 -6.35 -8.97 -14.94
N PHE A 91 -5.47 -7.97 -15.03
CA PHE A 91 -4.76 -7.62 -16.25
C PHE A 91 -3.35 -8.22 -16.33
N ALA A 92 -2.94 -9.03 -15.36
CA ALA A 92 -1.62 -9.63 -15.36
C ALA A 92 -1.38 -10.44 -16.65
N PRO A 93 -0.24 -10.27 -17.32
CA PRO A 93 0.07 -11.03 -18.53
C PRO A 93 0.13 -12.54 -18.24
N ILE A 94 -0.27 -13.34 -19.22
CA ILE A 94 -0.24 -14.81 -19.15
C ILE A 94 0.80 -15.33 -20.13
N ASP A 95 1.79 -16.05 -19.59
CA ASP A 95 2.88 -16.64 -20.35
C ASP A 95 2.60 -18.11 -20.70
N PHE A 96 2.75 -18.43 -21.97
CA PHE A 96 2.68 -19.77 -22.55
C PHE A 96 4.08 -20.21 -22.98
N HIS A 97 4.47 -21.41 -22.58
CA HIS A 97 5.78 -21.99 -22.85
C HIS A 97 5.64 -23.16 -23.82
N PHE A 98 6.51 -23.20 -24.84
CA PHE A 98 6.50 -24.21 -25.90
C PHE A 98 7.90 -24.75 -26.11
N THR A 99 8.01 -26.03 -26.45
CA THR A 99 9.25 -26.62 -26.94
C THR A 99 9.13 -26.83 -28.45
N VAL A 100 10.00 -26.18 -29.24
CA VAL A 100 10.07 -26.35 -30.70
C VAL A 100 11.53 -26.63 -31.05
N ASP A 101 11.81 -27.76 -31.70
CA ASP A 101 13.17 -28.17 -32.11
C ASP A 101 14.21 -28.09 -30.97
N LYS A 102 13.82 -28.56 -29.78
CA LYS A 102 14.59 -28.52 -28.51
C LYS A 102 14.80 -27.12 -27.90
N ASN A 103 14.29 -26.06 -28.53
CA ASN A 103 14.32 -24.70 -27.98
C ASN A 103 13.03 -24.38 -27.21
N GLN A 104 13.18 -23.74 -26.06
CA GLN A 104 12.08 -23.19 -25.28
C GLN A 104 11.66 -21.83 -25.84
N ILE A 105 10.39 -21.68 -26.21
CA ILE A 105 9.80 -20.46 -26.72
C ILE A 105 8.73 -19.99 -25.74
N LYS A 106 8.82 -18.72 -25.33
CA LYS A 106 7.82 -18.06 -24.49
C LYS A 106 6.95 -17.14 -25.35
N LYS A 107 5.63 -17.21 -25.20
CA LYS A 107 4.68 -16.26 -25.80
C LYS A 107 3.73 -15.74 -24.72
N THR A 108 3.38 -14.47 -24.81
CA THR A 108 2.58 -13.80 -23.77
C THR A 108 1.27 -13.29 -24.35
N ILE A 109 0.19 -13.45 -23.60
CA ILE A 109 -1.10 -12.79 -23.83
C ILE A 109 -1.29 -11.75 -22.75
N ASP A 110 -1.50 -10.51 -23.16
CA ASP A 110 -1.76 -9.40 -22.26
C ASP A 110 -3.16 -8.85 -22.50
N PHE A 111 -4.03 -8.98 -21.50
CA PHE A 111 -5.42 -8.56 -21.56
C PHE A 111 -5.57 -7.03 -21.53
N SER A 112 -4.57 -6.29 -21.06
CA SER A 112 -4.61 -4.82 -21.06
C SER A 112 -4.75 -4.26 -22.47
N ASN A 113 -4.20 -4.97 -23.46
CA ASN A 113 -4.30 -4.61 -24.88
C ASN A 113 -5.73 -4.69 -25.47
N LEU A 114 -6.69 -5.28 -24.75
CA LEU A 114 -8.09 -5.34 -25.17
C LEU A 114 -8.84 -4.04 -24.89
N ILE A 115 -8.27 -3.17 -24.05
CA ILE A 115 -8.83 -1.88 -23.65
C ILE A 115 -7.81 -0.78 -24.03
N PRO A 116 -8.23 0.44 -24.39
CA PRO A 116 -7.31 1.53 -24.64
C PRO A 116 -6.37 1.77 -23.44
N THR A 117 -5.08 1.55 -23.64
CA THR A 117 -4.05 1.52 -22.60
C THR A 117 -3.63 2.89 -22.08
N SER A 118 -3.96 3.98 -22.79
CA SER A 118 -3.60 5.36 -22.42
C SER A 118 -4.21 5.85 -21.10
N LEU A 119 -5.07 5.05 -20.46
CA LEU A 119 -5.77 5.36 -19.21
C LEU A 119 -5.45 4.38 -18.07
N LEU A 120 -4.45 3.51 -18.28
CA LEU A 120 -3.96 2.50 -17.35
C LEU A 120 -2.46 2.73 -17.10
N GLU A 121 -2.11 3.83 -16.42
CA GLU A 121 -0.71 4.14 -16.07
C GLU A 121 -0.32 3.43 -14.77
N ASN A 122 0.72 2.59 -14.81
CA ASN A 122 1.20 1.80 -13.66
C ASN A 122 0.08 0.98 -12.99
N PHE A 123 -0.91 0.54 -13.77
CA PHE A 123 -2.04 -0.19 -13.23
C PHE A 123 -1.60 -1.54 -12.66
N GLN A 124 -1.91 -1.75 -11.39
CA GLN A 124 -1.72 -3.01 -10.69
C GLN A 124 -2.96 -3.35 -9.88
N THR A 125 -3.04 -4.61 -9.46
CA THR A 125 -4.07 -5.03 -8.50
C THR A 125 -3.41 -5.75 -7.35
N GLU A 126 -3.85 -5.46 -6.14
CA GLU A 126 -3.48 -6.19 -4.93
C GLU A 126 -4.66 -7.05 -4.48
N GLU A 127 -4.40 -8.28 -4.01
CA GLU A 127 -5.45 -9.18 -3.54
C GLU A 127 -5.92 -8.79 -2.14
N LEU A 128 -7.23 -8.52 -2.01
CA LEU A 128 -7.84 -8.13 -0.75
C LEU A 128 -9.33 -8.49 -0.76
N LEU A 129 -9.79 -9.24 0.24
CA LEU A 129 -11.17 -9.72 0.31
C LEU A 129 -12.02 -8.85 1.25
N GLY A 130 -13.23 -8.52 0.81
CA GLY A 130 -14.22 -7.86 1.65
C GLY A 130 -15.46 -7.42 0.88
N SER A 131 -16.35 -6.71 1.56
CA SER A 131 -17.63 -6.24 1.01
C SER A 131 -18.02 -4.83 1.46
N ASN A 132 -17.22 -4.20 2.32
CA ASN A 132 -17.53 -2.89 2.88
C ASN A 132 -17.12 -1.77 1.91
N ILE A 133 -18.04 -1.36 1.05
CA ILE A 133 -17.79 -0.41 -0.05
C ILE A 133 -18.43 0.94 0.25
N SER A 134 -17.69 1.99 -0.08
CA SER A 134 -18.13 3.38 -0.11
C SER A 134 -17.82 3.98 -1.49
N CYS A 135 -18.25 5.21 -1.73
CA CYS A 135 -18.08 5.89 -3.02
C CYS A 135 -17.70 7.35 -2.89
N ILE A 136 -17.20 7.91 -3.99
CA ILE A 136 -16.87 9.34 -4.07
C ILE A 136 -18.10 10.22 -3.86
N GLU A 137 -17.87 11.52 -3.63
CA GLU A 137 -18.90 12.53 -3.49
C GLU A 137 -19.69 12.74 -4.80
N ASN A 138 -20.66 11.86 -5.05
CA ASN A 138 -21.62 11.97 -6.14
C ASN A 138 -22.98 11.47 -5.63
N GLN A 139 -24.01 12.33 -5.69
CA GLN A 139 -25.31 12.06 -5.06
C GLN A 139 -25.97 10.78 -5.59
N SER A 140 -25.96 10.57 -6.89
CA SER A 140 -26.57 9.40 -7.51
C SER A 140 -25.79 8.12 -7.26
N LEU A 141 -24.46 8.21 -7.26
CA LEU A 141 -23.60 7.10 -6.88
C LEU A 141 -23.79 6.70 -5.40
N LYS A 142 -23.93 7.69 -4.50
CA LYS A 142 -24.27 7.47 -3.08
C LYS A 142 -25.60 6.74 -2.97
N GLN A 143 -26.63 7.14 -3.70
CA GLN A 143 -27.93 6.44 -3.72
C GLN A 143 -27.83 5.01 -4.26
N PHE A 144 -27.07 4.81 -5.33
CA PHE A 144 -26.83 3.48 -5.91
C PHE A 144 -26.11 2.56 -4.91
N ILE A 145 -25.04 3.02 -4.27
CA ILE A 145 -24.29 2.24 -3.28
C ILE A 145 -25.13 1.96 -2.03
N VAL A 146 -25.90 2.92 -1.52
CA VAL A 146 -26.79 2.68 -0.36
C VAL A 146 -27.82 1.59 -0.67
N SER A 147 -28.34 1.55 -1.89
CA SER A 147 -29.39 0.58 -2.25
C SER A 147 -28.86 -0.79 -2.70
N GLU A 148 -27.77 -0.81 -3.46
CA GLU A 148 -27.26 -2.01 -4.13
C GLU A 148 -25.87 -2.45 -3.67
N GLY A 149 -25.21 -1.68 -2.79
CA GLY A 149 -23.84 -1.94 -2.30
C GLY A 149 -23.67 -3.32 -1.65
N LYS A 150 -24.71 -3.83 -0.99
CA LYS A 150 -24.76 -5.18 -0.40
C LYS A 150 -24.51 -6.32 -1.38
N HIS A 151 -24.68 -6.06 -2.68
CA HIS A 151 -24.49 -7.05 -3.74
C HIS A 151 -23.07 -7.08 -4.28
N PHE A 152 -22.20 -6.17 -3.84
CA PHE A 152 -20.81 -6.13 -4.27
C PHE A 152 -19.88 -6.75 -3.23
N SER A 153 -18.87 -7.46 -3.72
CA SER A 153 -17.73 -7.90 -2.92
C SER A 153 -16.45 -7.69 -3.72
N TYR A 154 -15.43 -7.15 -3.06
CA TYR A 154 -14.11 -6.98 -3.64
C TYR A 154 -13.22 -8.15 -3.21
N ASN A 155 -12.40 -8.59 -4.16
CA ASN A 155 -11.31 -9.54 -3.94
C ASN A 155 -9.95 -8.95 -4.36
N ARG A 156 -9.95 -7.71 -4.84
CA ARG A 156 -8.78 -6.96 -5.27
C ARG A 156 -9.02 -5.46 -5.09
N THR A 157 -7.95 -4.71 -4.83
CA THR A 157 -7.89 -3.25 -4.94
C THR A 157 -7.21 -2.85 -6.25
N LEU A 158 -7.53 -1.64 -6.74
CA LEU A 158 -6.94 -1.05 -7.94
C LEU A 158 -5.82 -0.09 -7.50
N LEU A 159 -4.60 -0.36 -7.97
CA LEU A 159 -3.41 0.44 -7.71
C LEU A 159 -2.96 1.17 -8.98
N GLY A 160 -2.28 2.30 -8.82
CA GLY A 160 -1.88 3.17 -9.93
C GLY A 160 -3.03 4.02 -10.47
N LYS A 161 -2.84 4.61 -11.65
CA LYS A 161 -3.84 5.50 -12.26
C LYS A 161 -4.72 4.71 -13.22
N VAL A 162 -5.97 4.54 -12.80
CA VAL A 162 -6.99 3.76 -13.49
C VAL A 162 -8.24 4.61 -13.60
N GLY A 163 -8.42 5.28 -14.74
CA GLY A 163 -9.59 6.14 -14.95
C GLY A 163 -9.88 7.10 -13.78
N ILE A 164 -11.15 7.30 -13.50
CA ILE A 164 -11.69 8.12 -12.42
C ILE A 164 -12.20 7.16 -11.33
N PRO A 165 -11.60 7.14 -10.12
CA PRO A 165 -12.09 6.33 -9.01
C PRO A 165 -13.55 6.65 -8.69
N ILE A 166 -14.38 5.62 -8.52
CA ILE A 166 -15.81 5.78 -8.16
C ILE A 166 -16.17 5.00 -6.89
N MET A 167 -15.48 3.90 -6.57
CA MET A 167 -15.73 3.10 -5.37
C MET A 167 -14.44 2.85 -4.60
N HIS A 168 -14.51 2.92 -3.27
CA HIS A 168 -13.40 2.66 -2.36
C HIS A 168 -13.85 1.76 -1.20
N ILE A 169 -12.90 1.13 -0.51
CA ILE A 169 -13.19 0.43 0.74
C ILE A 169 -13.55 1.49 1.78
N LYS A 170 -14.67 1.30 2.47
CA LYS A 170 -15.19 2.26 3.44
C LYS A 170 -14.09 2.71 4.42
N ASP A 171 -14.01 4.02 4.64
CA ASP A 171 -13.06 4.67 5.54
C ASP A 171 -11.57 4.51 5.13
N THR A 172 -11.30 4.23 3.85
CA THR A 172 -9.93 4.12 3.31
C THR A 172 -9.80 4.79 1.93
N SER A 173 -8.56 4.98 1.46
CA SER A 173 -8.24 5.41 0.09
C SER A 173 -8.14 4.27 -0.93
N ASN A 174 -8.35 3.02 -0.51
CA ASN A 174 -8.19 1.85 -1.37
C ASN A 174 -9.32 1.78 -2.41
N VAL A 175 -8.98 2.01 -3.67
CA VAL A 175 -9.93 2.02 -4.79
C VAL A 175 -10.32 0.58 -5.15
N VAL A 176 -11.61 0.32 -5.33
CA VAL A 176 -12.14 -1.00 -5.74
C VAL A 176 -13.05 -0.90 -6.99
N GLY A 177 -13.36 0.31 -7.44
CA GLY A 177 -14.08 0.56 -8.68
C GLY A 177 -13.69 1.88 -9.32
N SER A 178 -13.68 1.89 -10.64
CA SER A 178 -13.24 3.04 -11.45
C SER A 178 -14.10 3.19 -12.71
N TYR A 179 -14.19 4.41 -13.22
CA TYR A 179 -14.80 4.75 -14.49
C TYR A 179 -13.73 5.21 -15.49
N ILE A 180 -13.67 4.57 -16.66
CA ILE A 180 -12.72 4.89 -17.73
C ILE A 180 -13.51 5.46 -18.93
N PRO A 181 -13.40 6.76 -19.23
CA PRO A 181 -14.04 7.36 -20.40
C PRO A 181 -13.30 6.94 -21.69
N ILE A 182 -14.00 6.30 -22.64
CA ILE A 182 -13.42 5.90 -23.93
C ILE A 182 -14.24 6.55 -25.05
N ASN A 183 -13.89 7.74 -25.51
CA ASN A 183 -14.74 8.43 -26.49
C ASN A 183 -14.97 7.57 -27.77
N PRO A 184 -16.23 7.21 -28.14
CA PRO A 184 -17.52 7.63 -27.56
C PRO A 184 -18.23 6.59 -26.64
N GLY A 185 -17.62 5.45 -26.36
CA GLY A 185 -18.07 4.43 -25.39
C GLY A 185 -17.50 4.59 -23.97
N LYS A 186 -17.68 3.56 -23.14
CA LYS A 186 -17.36 3.62 -21.69
C LYS A 186 -16.95 2.29 -21.12
N VAL A 187 -16.05 2.34 -20.16
CA VAL A 187 -15.70 1.19 -19.31
C VAL A 187 -15.96 1.55 -17.86
N PHE A 188 -16.68 0.68 -17.16
CA PHE A 188 -16.82 0.70 -15.71
C PHE A 188 -16.10 -0.51 -15.15
N ILE A 189 -15.24 -0.30 -14.16
CA ILE A 189 -14.64 -1.34 -13.35
C ILE A 189 -15.41 -1.37 -12.03
N PHE A 190 -16.00 -2.52 -11.73
CA PHE A 190 -16.64 -2.77 -10.46
C PHE A 190 -16.01 -3.95 -9.73
N PRO A 191 -16.19 -4.02 -8.40
CA PRO A 191 -16.03 -5.25 -7.65
C PRO A 191 -16.92 -6.36 -8.22
N ASN A 192 -16.68 -7.59 -7.75
CA ASN A 192 -17.51 -8.72 -8.13
C ASN A 192 -18.95 -8.51 -7.65
N ILE A 193 -19.90 -9.04 -8.41
CA ILE A 193 -21.34 -8.95 -8.11
C ILE A 193 -21.80 -10.33 -7.61
N GLY A 194 -22.32 -10.38 -6.39
CA GLY A 194 -22.83 -11.57 -5.72
C GLY A 194 -24.27 -11.97 -6.11
N ILE A 195 -24.85 -11.32 -7.10
CA ILE A 195 -26.21 -11.63 -7.60
C ILE A 195 -26.11 -12.80 -8.57
N ASN A 196 -26.67 -13.95 -8.19
CA ASN A 196 -26.72 -15.14 -9.04
C ASN A 196 -28.13 -15.77 -9.05
N ASN A 197 -28.39 -16.60 -10.06
CA ASN A 197 -29.71 -17.17 -10.37
C ASN A 197 -30.22 -18.14 -9.30
N SER A 198 -29.34 -18.66 -8.44
CA SER A 198 -29.69 -19.62 -7.39
C SER A 198 -30.23 -18.96 -6.11
N LEU A 199 -29.94 -17.68 -5.89
CA LEU A 199 -30.20 -17.01 -4.61
C LEU A 199 -31.16 -15.81 -4.71
N TYR A 200 -31.46 -15.32 -5.93
CA TYR A 200 -32.23 -14.11 -6.14
C TYR A 200 -33.38 -14.31 -7.12
N SER A 201 -34.51 -13.66 -6.84
CA SER A 201 -35.65 -13.61 -7.76
C SER A 201 -35.34 -12.74 -8.99
N ILE A 202 -36.06 -13.00 -10.10
CA ILE A 202 -35.98 -12.21 -11.34
C ILE A 202 -36.17 -10.71 -11.07
N ASP A 203 -37.08 -10.35 -10.16
CA ASP A 203 -37.38 -8.95 -9.84
C ASP A 203 -36.21 -8.23 -9.16
N ILE A 204 -35.47 -8.90 -8.28
CA ILE A 204 -34.28 -8.33 -7.63
C ILE A 204 -33.21 -8.05 -8.69
N VAL A 205 -32.98 -8.99 -9.60
CA VAL A 205 -32.00 -8.82 -10.69
C VAL A 205 -32.42 -7.70 -11.63
N ASN A 206 -33.70 -7.60 -11.96
CA ASN A 206 -34.24 -6.52 -12.81
C ASN A 206 -34.07 -5.16 -12.16
N ASN A 207 -34.35 -5.07 -10.87
CA ASN A 207 -34.21 -3.83 -10.10
C ASN A 207 -32.73 -3.39 -10.07
N PHE A 208 -31.82 -4.32 -9.76
CA PHE A 208 -30.39 -4.06 -9.78
C PHE A 208 -29.92 -3.58 -11.15
N LEU A 209 -30.27 -4.29 -12.23
CA LEU A 209 -29.88 -3.93 -13.59
C LEU A 209 -30.46 -2.57 -14.03
N SER A 210 -31.71 -2.28 -13.63
CA SER A 210 -32.36 -0.99 -13.91
C SER A 210 -31.67 0.17 -13.21
N LYS A 211 -31.33 -0.01 -11.93
CA LYS A 211 -30.60 0.99 -11.13
C LYS A 211 -29.18 1.19 -11.67
N LEU A 212 -28.47 0.11 -11.99
CA LEU A 212 -27.13 0.19 -12.59
C LEU A 212 -27.17 0.86 -13.96
N ASN A 213 -28.17 0.55 -14.79
CA ASN A 213 -28.35 1.19 -16.09
C ASN A 213 -28.65 2.70 -15.94
N SER A 214 -29.45 3.08 -14.96
CA SER A 214 -29.76 4.49 -14.66
C SER A 214 -28.52 5.24 -14.17
N PHE A 215 -27.82 4.66 -13.20
CA PHE A 215 -26.54 5.18 -12.69
C PHE A 215 -25.49 5.35 -13.80
N THR A 216 -25.24 4.32 -14.61
CA THR A 216 -24.22 4.40 -15.68
C THR A 216 -24.60 5.37 -16.81
N LYS A 217 -25.89 5.70 -16.97
CA LYS A 217 -26.36 6.74 -17.89
C LYS A 217 -26.09 8.15 -17.40
N GLU A 218 -25.93 8.39 -16.11
CA GLU A 218 -25.57 9.73 -15.62
C GLU A 218 -24.16 10.12 -16.04
N PHE A 219 -23.30 9.14 -16.30
CA PHE A 219 -22.01 9.36 -16.95
C PHE A 219 -22.16 9.60 -18.46
N ASP A 220 -23.39 9.60 -19.02
CA ASP A 220 -23.76 10.11 -20.35
C ASP A 220 -23.80 11.64 -20.41
N ILE A 221 -23.30 12.35 -19.39
CA ILE A 221 -22.88 13.75 -19.56
C ILE A 221 -22.04 13.80 -20.84
N PRO A 222 -22.50 14.51 -21.88
CA PRO A 222 -21.78 14.56 -23.11
C PRO A 222 -20.44 15.22 -22.79
N LEU A 223 -19.35 14.45 -22.93
CA LEU A 223 -18.11 15.08 -23.35
C LEU A 223 -18.51 15.92 -24.58
N PRO A 224 -18.17 17.22 -24.61
CA PRO A 224 -18.55 18.09 -25.71
C PRO A 224 -18.25 17.33 -27.00
N LYS A 225 -19.23 17.27 -27.91
CA LYS A 225 -19.08 16.60 -29.21
C LYS A 225 -17.66 16.90 -29.70
N PRO A 226 -16.84 15.92 -30.13
CA PRO A 226 -15.65 16.25 -30.87
C PRO A 226 -16.15 16.90 -32.15
N THR A 227 -16.29 18.22 -32.09
CA THR A 227 -16.33 19.02 -33.28
C THR A 227 -14.99 18.69 -33.92
N ASN A 228 -14.99 18.06 -35.10
CA ASN A 228 -13.76 17.95 -35.91
C ASN A 228 -13.16 19.35 -36.21
N TRP A 229 -13.88 20.40 -35.83
CA TRP A 229 -13.35 21.71 -35.55
C TRP A 229 -12.41 21.66 -34.32
N GLN A 230 -11.13 21.49 -34.61
CA GLN A 230 -10.08 21.96 -33.72
C GLN A 230 -10.02 23.48 -33.82
N LEU A 231 -9.85 24.16 -32.69
CA LEU A 231 -9.56 25.57 -32.67
C LEU A 231 -8.33 25.79 -33.56
N PRO A 232 -8.43 26.56 -34.66
CA PRO A 232 -7.28 26.80 -35.53
C PRO A 232 -6.15 27.41 -34.70
N GLU A 233 -4.90 27.01 -34.93
CA GLU A 233 -3.77 27.50 -34.11
C GLU A 233 -3.68 29.04 -34.08
N TRP A 234 -4.10 29.71 -35.16
CA TRP A 234 -4.14 31.17 -35.21
C TRP A 234 -5.08 31.77 -34.17
N ALA A 235 -6.16 31.09 -33.79
CA ALA A 235 -7.12 31.60 -32.82
C ALA A 235 -6.56 31.65 -31.40
N ASN A 236 -5.51 30.88 -31.08
CA ASN A 236 -4.74 31.04 -29.83
C ASN A 236 -4.05 32.41 -29.73
N LYS A 237 -3.87 33.12 -30.86
CA LYS A 237 -3.31 34.48 -30.90
C LYS A 237 -4.38 35.55 -30.61
N CYS A 238 -5.67 35.18 -30.65
CA CYS A 238 -6.78 36.09 -30.39
C CYS A 238 -7.22 35.94 -28.94
N LYS A 239 -6.88 36.93 -28.10
CA LYS A 239 -7.28 36.95 -26.69
C LYS A 239 -8.68 37.50 -26.52
N LEU A 240 -9.55 36.73 -25.87
CA LEU A 240 -10.88 37.20 -25.49
C LEU A 240 -10.84 38.05 -24.20
N PRO A 241 -11.79 38.98 -24.01
CA PRO A 241 -11.95 39.67 -22.74
C PRO A 241 -12.09 38.68 -21.58
N GLY A 242 -11.28 38.83 -20.53
CA GLY A 242 -11.27 37.93 -19.37
C GLY A 242 -10.38 36.69 -19.50
N GLU A 243 -9.95 36.30 -20.70
CA GLU A 243 -9.09 35.13 -20.92
C GLU A 243 -7.76 35.26 -20.18
N ASN A 244 -7.09 36.42 -20.28
CA ASN A 244 -5.83 36.66 -19.58
C ASN A 244 -5.97 36.58 -18.05
N LYS A 245 -7.13 36.97 -17.50
CA LYS A 245 -7.39 36.88 -16.06
C LYS A 245 -7.53 35.41 -15.66
N ALA A 246 -8.34 34.65 -16.40
CA ALA A 246 -8.55 33.23 -16.17
C ALA A 246 -7.26 32.41 -16.35
N THR A 247 -6.43 32.71 -17.34
CA THR A 247 -5.12 32.05 -17.53
C THR A 247 -4.21 32.30 -16.34
N LYS A 248 -4.10 33.55 -15.86
CA LYS A 248 -3.29 33.87 -14.67
C LYS A 248 -3.79 33.18 -13.41
N GLU A 249 -5.11 33.12 -13.22
CA GLU A 249 -5.72 32.43 -12.08
C GLU A 249 -5.45 30.92 -12.13
N LEU A 250 -5.54 30.31 -13.32
CA LEU A 250 -5.17 28.90 -13.52
C LEU A 250 -3.69 28.65 -13.23
N GLU A 251 -2.79 29.48 -13.73
CA GLU A 251 -1.36 29.38 -13.46
C GLU A 251 -1.05 29.47 -11.96
N GLU A 252 -1.73 30.37 -11.25
CA GLU A 252 -1.58 30.53 -9.81
C GLU A 252 -2.11 29.32 -9.04
N LEU A 253 -3.29 28.82 -9.38
CA LEU A 253 -3.85 27.59 -8.81
C LEU A 253 -2.94 26.38 -9.05
N MET A 254 -2.33 26.28 -10.24
CA MET A 254 -1.38 25.21 -10.56
C MET A 254 -0.10 25.30 -9.70
N LYS A 255 0.41 26.50 -9.45
CA LYS A 255 1.54 26.71 -8.52
C LYS A 255 1.18 26.32 -7.09
N GLN A 256 0.01 26.73 -6.62
CA GLN A 256 -0.48 26.38 -5.28
C GLN A 256 -0.65 24.88 -5.12
N LYS A 257 -1.20 24.19 -6.13
CA LYS A 257 -1.31 22.74 -6.14
C LYS A 257 0.05 22.07 -5.98
N ALA A 258 1.04 22.46 -6.79
CA ALA A 258 2.37 21.90 -6.72
C ALA A 258 3.03 22.12 -5.34
N LEU A 259 2.83 23.30 -4.74
CA LEU A 259 3.33 23.60 -3.40
C LEU A 259 2.66 22.73 -2.32
N ILE A 260 1.34 22.53 -2.41
CA ILE A 260 0.60 21.69 -1.46
C ILE A 260 1.02 20.23 -1.61
N GLU A 261 1.16 19.73 -2.83
CA GLU A 261 1.63 18.36 -3.08
C GLU A 261 3.03 18.12 -2.50
N GLN A 262 3.94 19.09 -2.62
CA GLN A 262 5.26 19.00 -1.97
C GLN A 262 5.15 18.95 -0.44
N LYS A 263 4.33 19.82 0.16
CA LYS A 263 4.11 19.82 1.62
C LYS A 263 3.52 18.50 2.14
N ILE A 264 2.61 17.89 1.39
CA ILE A 264 2.05 16.57 1.73
C ILE A 264 3.17 15.54 1.76
N LYS A 265 4.01 15.50 0.73
CA LYS A 265 5.13 14.57 0.65
C LYS A 265 6.12 14.75 1.81
N ASP A 266 6.48 16.00 2.14
CA ASP A 266 7.38 16.30 3.26
C ASP A 266 6.78 15.81 4.59
N GLN A 267 5.46 15.94 4.77
CA GLN A 267 4.76 15.47 5.96
C GLN A 267 4.68 13.93 6.02
N GLU A 268 4.46 13.26 4.88
CA GLU A 268 4.48 11.80 4.79
C GLU A 268 5.86 11.22 5.13
N GLU A 269 6.93 11.85 4.65
CA GLU A 269 8.31 11.50 5.02
C GLU A 269 8.54 11.70 6.52
N THR A 270 8.06 12.82 7.09
CA THR A 270 8.13 13.09 8.54
C THR A 270 7.41 12.01 9.35
N ILE A 271 6.20 11.62 8.96
CA ILE A 271 5.43 10.55 9.62
C ILE A 271 6.16 9.21 9.52
N SER A 272 6.74 8.91 8.36
CA SER A 272 7.55 7.70 8.15
C SER A 272 8.73 7.65 9.11
N GLU A 273 9.43 8.76 9.32
CA GLU A 273 10.54 8.84 10.29
C GLU A 273 10.07 8.62 11.74
N PHE A 274 8.93 9.21 12.14
CA PHE A 274 8.34 8.91 13.45
C PHE A 274 7.98 7.44 13.60
N ASN A 275 7.43 6.79 12.57
CA ASN A 275 7.11 5.38 12.62
C ASN A 275 8.36 4.50 12.77
N LYS A 276 9.49 4.86 12.15
CA LYS A 276 10.76 4.17 12.37
C LYS A 276 11.23 4.30 13.83
N LEU A 277 11.11 5.48 14.43
CA LEU A 277 11.49 5.70 15.84
C LEU A 277 10.66 4.84 16.82
N LYS A 278 9.40 4.51 16.48
CA LYS A 278 8.57 3.60 17.31
C LYS A 278 9.19 2.22 17.49
N THR A 279 10.10 1.81 16.60
CA THR A 279 10.88 0.57 16.73
C THR A 279 11.69 0.52 18.03
N LEU A 280 12.06 1.68 18.63
CA LEU A 280 12.73 1.69 19.93
C LEU A 280 11.89 0.99 21.01
N PHE A 281 10.56 1.08 20.98
CA PHE A 281 9.71 0.45 21.99
C PHE A 281 8.92 -0.76 21.48
N THR A 282 8.94 -1.07 20.18
CA THR A 282 8.26 -2.27 19.62
C THR A 282 9.22 -3.33 19.07
N GLY A 283 10.43 -2.94 18.68
CA GLY A 283 11.37 -3.78 17.94
C GLY A 283 12.13 -4.82 18.76
N GLN A 284 12.81 -5.71 18.05
CA GLN A 284 13.85 -6.64 18.53
C GLN A 284 14.90 -6.81 17.43
N SER A 285 16.07 -7.34 17.77
CA SER A 285 17.13 -7.72 16.81
C SER A 285 17.48 -6.56 15.86
N ASP A 286 17.82 -6.85 14.61
CA ASP A 286 18.34 -5.90 13.62
C ASP A 286 17.49 -4.60 13.49
N PRO A 287 16.14 -4.63 13.43
CA PRO A 287 15.35 -3.39 13.40
C PRO A 287 15.56 -2.48 14.63
N LEU A 288 15.65 -3.06 15.83
CA LEU A 288 15.89 -2.30 17.06
C LEU A 288 17.32 -1.76 17.06
N GLU A 289 18.29 -2.60 16.73
CA GLU A 289 19.71 -2.23 16.65
C GLU A 289 19.95 -1.08 15.68
N THR A 290 19.41 -1.18 14.47
CA THR A 290 19.50 -0.13 13.44
C THR A 290 18.88 1.19 13.93
N THR A 291 17.77 1.12 14.66
CA THR A 291 17.09 2.33 15.16
C THR A 291 17.87 2.97 16.31
N VAL A 292 18.42 2.17 17.22
CA VAL A 292 19.29 2.66 18.31
C VAL A 292 20.56 3.30 17.74
N GLU A 293 21.21 2.65 16.77
CA GLU A 293 22.38 3.19 16.09
C GLU A 293 22.06 4.55 15.47
N LYS A 294 20.98 4.63 14.69
CA LYS A 294 20.53 5.88 14.07
C LYS A 294 20.33 6.98 15.12
N VAL A 295 19.64 6.68 16.22
CA VAL A 295 19.37 7.65 17.29
C VAL A 295 20.66 8.13 17.95
N LEU A 296 21.58 7.23 18.26
CA LEU A 296 22.88 7.58 18.85
C LEU A 296 23.75 8.40 17.87
N ARG A 297 23.76 8.07 16.57
CA ARG A 297 24.42 8.88 15.53
C ARG A 297 23.84 10.27 15.45
N GLU A 298 22.53 10.40 15.50
CA GLU A 298 21.85 11.70 15.43
C GLU A 298 22.03 12.55 16.69
N ILE A 299 22.26 11.94 17.85
CA ILE A 299 22.67 12.65 19.08
C ILE A 299 24.11 13.18 18.94
N GLY A 300 24.93 12.52 18.12
CA GLY A 300 26.31 12.94 17.82
C GLY A 300 27.39 11.98 18.29
N PHE A 301 27.04 10.75 18.69
CA PHE A 301 28.05 9.72 18.97
C PHE A 301 28.73 9.27 17.68
N THR A 302 30.03 9.02 17.77
CA THR A 302 30.81 8.41 16.68
C THR A 302 30.93 6.90 16.91
N PHE A 303 31.18 6.15 15.84
CA PHE A 303 31.14 4.68 15.87
C PHE A 303 32.44 4.10 15.34
N GLU A 304 32.90 3.00 15.93
CA GLU A 304 33.93 2.15 15.31
C GLU A 304 33.28 1.15 14.34
N GLU A 305 34.00 0.78 13.28
CA GLU A 305 33.59 -0.31 12.41
C GLU A 305 33.66 -1.63 13.19
N THR A 306 32.51 -2.26 13.43
CA THR A 306 32.43 -3.61 14.00
C THR A 306 32.39 -4.66 12.88
N GLU A 307 33.05 -5.79 13.07
CA GLU A 307 32.81 -6.95 12.22
C GLU A 307 31.39 -7.48 12.50
N LYS A 308 30.60 -7.71 11.45
CA LYS A 308 29.24 -8.29 11.57
C LYS A 308 29.26 -9.54 12.45
N GLY A 309 28.55 -9.49 13.58
CA GLY A 309 28.34 -10.63 14.47
C GLY A 309 29.28 -10.74 15.67
N ARG A 310 30.10 -9.71 15.97
CA ARG A 310 30.91 -9.65 17.20
C ARG A 310 30.35 -8.69 18.25
N ASP A 311 30.08 -7.43 17.93
CA ASP A 311 29.50 -6.45 18.89
C ASP A 311 28.28 -5.76 18.26
N ASP A 312 27.20 -5.54 19.04
CA ASP A 312 26.00 -4.87 18.51
C ASP A 312 26.36 -3.44 18.05
N LEU A 313 26.96 -2.60 18.92
CA LEU A 313 27.54 -1.30 18.54
C LEU A 313 28.74 -0.91 19.43
N ILE A 314 29.72 -0.22 18.86
CA ILE A 314 30.81 0.44 19.61
C ILE A 314 30.73 1.95 19.37
N ILE A 315 30.53 2.72 20.44
CA ILE A 315 30.41 4.17 20.40
C ILE A 315 31.63 4.85 21.03
N LYS A 316 31.97 6.04 20.55
CA LYS A 316 32.94 6.92 21.21
C LYS A 316 32.29 8.24 21.60
N PHE A 317 32.71 8.70 22.76
CA PHE A 317 32.35 9.99 23.32
C PHE A 317 33.59 10.60 23.95
N GLN A 318 34.10 11.67 23.34
CA GLN A 318 35.40 12.24 23.69
C GLN A 318 36.48 11.14 23.64
N ASP A 319 37.28 11.00 24.69
CA ASP A 319 38.31 9.95 24.80
C ASP A 319 37.80 8.62 25.38
N LYS A 320 36.48 8.50 25.62
CA LYS A 320 35.85 7.31 26.20
C LYS A 320 35.27 6.41 25.11
N VAL A 321 35.42 5.10 25.27
CA VAL A 321 34.83 4.07 24.39
C VAL A 321 33.74 3.31 25.13
N GLY A 322 32.61 3.09 24.47
CA GLY A 322 31.48 2.34 25.01
C GLY A 322 31.12 1.15 24.11
N VAL A 323 31.00 -0.03 24.70
CA VAL A 323 30.43 -1.22 24.05
C VAL A 323 28.95 -1.25 24.40
N VAL A 324 28.09 -1.23 23.38
CA VAL A 324 26.64 -1.16 23.53
C VAL A 324 26.03 -2.48 23.13
N GLU A 325 25.27 -3.10 24.04
CA GLU A 325 24.47 -4.30 23.79
C GLU A 325 22.99 -3.91 23.73
N ILE A 326 22.25 -4.42 22.76
CA ILE A 326 20.87 -4.05 22.51
C ILE A 326 19.97 -5.28 22.59
N LYS A 327 18.89 -5.20 23.37
CA LYS A 327 17.99 -6.34 23.58
C LYS A 327 16.52 -5.96 23.54
N GLY A 328 15.80 -6.52 22.56
CA GLY A 328 14.34 -6.52 22.53
C GLY A 328 13.78 -7.77 23.19
N ILE A 329 13.11 -7.62 24.33
CA ILE A 329 12.66 -8.74 25.15
C ILE A 329 11.19 -8.61 25.57
N LYS A 330 10.52 -9.75 25.74
CA LYS A 330 9.09 -9.81 26.08
C LYS A 330 8.77 -9.54 27.56
N LYS A 331 9.79 -9.55 28.43
CA LYS A 331 9.67 -9.38 29.89
C LYS A 331 10.77 -8.43 30.39
N SER A 332 11.10 -8.49 31.68
CA SER A 332 12.27 -7.85 32.29
C SER A 332 13.58 -8.33 31.67
N ALA A 333 14.61 -7.50 31.77
CA ALA A 333 15.98 -7.92 31.57
C ALA A 333 16.41 -8.92 32.65
N ALA A 334 17.53 -9.60 32.41
CA ALA A 334 18.05 -10.65 33.25
C ALA A 334 19.57 -10.59 33.25
N GLU A 335 20.19 -11.13 34.30
CA GLU A 335 21.64 -11.11 34.50
C GLU A 335 22.41 -11.65 33.29
N LYS A 336 21.88 -12.68 32.61
CA LYS A 336 22.47 -13.23 31.37
C LYS A 336 22.71 -12.18 30.26
N HIS A 337 21.89 -11.12 30.20
CA HIS A 337 22.07 -10.04 29.23
C HIS A 337 23.24 -9.13 29.60
N ALA A 338 23.40 -8.83 30.90
CA ALA A 338 24.57 -8.09 31.38
C ALA A 338 25.86 -8.92 31.26
N ALA A 339 25.77 -10.23 31.50
CA ALA A 339 26.90 -11.15 31.32
C ALA A 339 27.32 -11.28 29.85
N GLN A 340 26.36 -11.25 28.92
CA GLN A 340 26.65 -11.19 27.48
C GLN A 340 27.40 -9.90 27.13
N LEU A 341 26.94 -8.74 27.61
CA LEU A 341 27.64 -7.47 27.45
C LEU A 341 29.07 -7.50 28.02
N GLN A 342 29.27 -8.08 29.20
CA GLN A 342 30.61 -8.16 29.82
C GLN A 342 31.60 -8.94 28.95
N LYS A 343 31.14 -9.98 28.26
CA LYS A 343 31.97 -10.73 27.33
C LYS A 343 32.52 -9.83 26.22
N TRP A 344 31.68 -8.94 25.68
CA TRP A 344 32.07 -8.00 24.63
C TRP A 344 33.02 -6.92 25.15
N VAL A 345 32.74 -6.35 26.33
CA VAL A 345 33.65 -5.42 27.03
C VAL A 345 35.03 -6.04 27.21
N THR A 346 35.09 -7.29 27.67
CA THR A 346 36.34 -8.02 27.91
C THR A 346 37.10 -8.28 26.61
N ASN A 347 36.40 -8.71 25.56
CA ASN A 347 37.01 -8.95 24.25
C ASN A 347 37.62 -7.67 23.67
N TYR A 348 36.87 -6.55 23.73
CA TYR A 348 37.36 -5.26 23.27
C TYR A 348 38.61 -4.83 24.03
N HIS A 349 38.62 -4.99 25.37
CA HIS A 349 39.79 -4.68 26.19
C HIS A 349 41.01 -5.53 25.81
N ILE A 350 40.83 -6.83 25.58
CA ILE A 350 41.91 -7.72 25.14
C ILE A 350 42.46 -7.30 23.78
N ASP A 351 41.59 -6.95 22.83
CA ASP A 351 41.97 -6.66 21.45
C ASP A 351 42.57 -5.26 21.27
N LYS A 352 42.13 -4.27 22.05
CA LYS A 352 42.48 -2.84 21.89
C LYS A 352 43.28 -2.26 23.05
N GLY A 353 43.44 -2.98 24.16
CA GLY A 353 44.15 -2.53 25.36
C GLY A 353 43.50 -1.34 26.09
N THR A 354 42.29 -0.96 25.69
CA THR A 354 41.51 0.14 26.28
C THR A 354 40.30 -0.45 26.99
N GLU A 355 40.00 -0.02 28.21
CA GLU A 355 38.85 -0.51 28.98
C GLU A 355 37.59 0.27 28.58
N PRO A 356 36.61 -0.35 27.88
CA PRO A 356 35.42 0.35 27.45
C PRO A 356 34.32 0.29 28.51
N LYS A 357 33.42 1.27 28.50
CA LYS A 357 32.18 1.24 29.28
C LYS A 357 31.19 0.24 28.67
N GLY A 358 30.67 -0.70 29.45
CA GLY A 358 29.52 -1.51 29.05
C GLY A 358 28.21 -0.75 29.17
N ILE A 359 27.41 -0.70 28.09
CA ILE A 359 26.09 -0.05 28.04
C ILE A 359 25.04 -1.06 27.53
N LEU A 360 24.01 -1.35 28.33
CA LEU A 360 22.89 -2.22 27.91
C LEU A 360 21.64 -1.39 27.66
N ILE A 361 21.12 -1.43 26.43
CA ILE A 361 19.85 -0.81 26.05
C ILE A 361 18.80 -1.90 25.87
N ALA A 362 17.79 -1.91 26.75
CA ALA A 362 16.74 -2.94 26.74
C ALA A 362 15.36 -2.38 26.35
N ASN A 363 14.75 -2.93 25.30
CA ASN A 363 13.32 -2.78 25.05
C ASN A 363 12.57 -3.88 25.78
N THR A 364 12.28 -3.64 27.06
CA THR A 364 11.51 -4.53 27.95
C THR A 364 10.02 -4.50 27.63
N TYR A 365 9.35 -5.63 27.85
CA TYR A 365 7.91 -5.77 27.62
C TYR A 365 7.44 -5.30 26.24
N ARG A 366 8.24 -5.52 25.19
CA ARG A 366 8.02 -4.95 23.84
C ARG A 366 6.67 -5.27 23.19
N GLU A 367 6.02 -6.35 23.62
CA GLU A 367 4.70 -6.81 23.14
C GLU A 367 3.53 -6.24 23.97
N THR A 368 3.83 -5.49 25.02
CA THR A 368 2.84 -4.79 25.85
C THR A 368 2.74 -3.33 25.39
N PRO A 369 1.52 -2.76 25.23
CA PRO A 369 1.34 -1.32 25.01
C PRO A 369 2.03 -0.46 26.06
N LEU A 370 2.61 0.69 25.67
CA LEU A 370 3.39 1.55 26.58
C LEU A 370 2.60 1.97 27.83
N ASN A 371 1.32 2.29 27.69
CA ASN A 371 0.42 2.64 28.80
C ASN A 371 0.17 1.47 29.79
N GLU A 372 0.51 0.24 29.41
CA GLU A 372 0.39 -0.96 30.25
C GLU A 372 1.77 -1.47 30.75
N ARG A 373 2.87 -0.78 30.41
CA ARG A 373 4.24 -1.10 30.86
C ARG A 373 4.59 -0.49 32.22
N ILE A 374 3.60 -0.17 33.04
CA ILE A 374 3.79 0.38 34.38
C ILE A 374 4.77 -0.52 35.15
N GLU A 375 5.91 0.05 35.52
CA GLU A 375 6.93 -0.63 36.31
C GLU A 375 6.40 -0.85 37.73
N THR A 376 6.34 -2.11 38.15
CA THR A 376 5.95 -2.51 39.51
C THR A 376 7.00 -3.43 40.11
N ILE A 377 6.90 -3.70 41.42
CA ILE A 377 7.80 -4.65 42.10
C ILE A 377 7.79 -6.03 41.41
N ASP A 378 6.63 -6.46 40.91
CA ASP A 378 6.46 -7.74 40.21
C ASP A 378 6.74 -7.66 38.70
N LYS A 379 6.89 -6.45 38.16
CA LYS A 379 7.13 -6.16 36.74
C LYS A 379 8.25 -5.12 36.55
N PRO A 380 9.49 -5.37 37.07
CA PRO A 380 10.59 -4.44 36.92
C PRO A 380 11.18 -4.50 35.52
N ASN A 381 11.72 -3.40 35.01
CA ASN A 381 12.54 -3.43 33.79
C ASN A 381 13.85 -4.17 34.04
N PHE A 382 14.47 -3.88 35.19
CA PHE A 382 15.73 -4.47 35.65
C PHE A 382 15.55 -5.04 37.06
N PRO A 383 15.43 -6.37 37.21
CA PRO A 383 15.23 -6.99 38.53
C PRO A 383 16.43 -6.80 39.47
N ASN A 384 16.19 -6.66 40.77
CA ASN A 384 17.27 -6.51 41.78
C ASN A 384 18.33 -7.62 41.72
N GLN A 385 17.95 -8.83 41.29
CA GLN A 385 18.87 -9.96 41.11
C GLN A 385 20.03 -9.63 40.16
N MET A 386 19.78 -8.93 39.05
CA MET A 386 20.84 -8.58 38.09
C MET A 386 21.67 -7.36 38.50
N MET A 387 21.17 -6.51 39.41
CA MET A 387 21.82 -5.25 39.77
C MET A 387 23.18 -5.45 40.43
N ASN A 388 23.33 -6.49 41.26
CA ASN A 388 24.61 -6.81 41.88
C ASN A 388 25.70 -7.11 40.83
N TYR A 389 25.34 -7.80 39.75
CA TYR A 389 26.27 -8.08 38.65
C TYR A 389 26.59 -6.81 37.87
N VAL A 390 25.57 -6.06 37.46
CA VAL A 390 25.70 -4.80 36.69
C VAL A 390 26.60 -3.80 37.43
N ASN A 391 26.37 -3.61 38.74
CA ASN A 391 27.13 -2.64 39.54
C ASN A 391 28.59 -3.08 39.71
N LYS A 392 28.86 -4.38 39.90
CA LYS A 392 30.23 -4.92 39.99
C LYS A 392 31.03 -4.78 38.71
N GLN A 393 30.36 -4.88 37.56
CA GLN A 393 30.98 -4.68 36.24
C GLN A 393 30.95 -3.20 35.80
N GLU A 394 30.47 -2.30 36.65
CA GLU A 394 30.36 -0.87 36.36
C GLU A 394 29.59 -0.54 35.07
N HIS A 395 28.62 -1.38 34.69
CA HIS A 395 27.82 -1.17 33.48
C HIS A 395 26.76 -0.09 33.66
N CYS A 396 26.45 0.65 32.59
CA CYS A 396 25.25 1.47 32.51
C CYS A 396 24.13 0.68 31.84
N ILE A 397 22.95 0.64 32.44
CA ILE A 397 21.76 0.00 31.84
C ILE A 397 20.62 1.01 31.72
N LEU A 398 19.90 0.98 30.61
CA LEU A 398 18.74 1.83 30.38
C LEU A 398 17.73 1.14 29.46
N THR A 399 16.49 1.58 29.55
CA THR A 399 15.47 1.16 28.58
C THR A 399 15.58 1.95 27.28
N SER A 400 15.13 1.35 26.19
CA SER A 400 15.07 2.04 24.89
C SER A 400 14.05 3.19 24.85
N THR A 401 13.04 3.20 25.74
CA THR A 401 12.12 4.32 25.94
C THR A 401 12.81 5.50 26.63
N GLN A 402 13.71 5.24 27.59
CA GLN A 402 14.55 6.29 28.18
C GLN A 402 15.49 6.89 27.14
N LEU A 403 16.06 6.07 26.25
CA LEU A 403 16.84 6.57 25.11
C LEU A 403 15.98 7.45 24.18
N LEU A 404 14.73 7.07 23.92
CA LEU A 404 13.80 7.89 23.13
C LEU A 404 13.54 9.26 23.78
N HIS A 405 13.38 9.31 25.10
CA HIS A 405 13.24 10.58 25.83
C HIS A 405 14.50 11.44 25.73
N LEU A 406 15.69 10.85 25.94
CA LEU A 406 16.96 11.56 25.77
C LEU A 406 17.09 12.13 24.35
N TYR A 407 16.70 11.36 23.33
CA TYR A 407 16.73 11.80 21.94
C TYR A 407 15.78 12.97 21.67
N PHE A 408 14.53 12.92 22.14
CA PHE A 408 13.60 14.03 21.92
C PHE A 408 14.00 15.29 22.67
N ASP A 409 14.46 15.17 23.91
CA ASP A 409 14.95 16.31 24.67
C ASP A 409 16.20 16.91 24.01
N PHE A 410 17.06 16.08 23.41
CA PHE A 410 18.20 16.54 22.62
C PHE A 410 17.74 17.31 21.36
N LYS A 411 16.77 16.78 20.61
CA LYS A 411 16.21 17.46 19.44
C LYS A 411 15.53 18.78 19.78
N LYS A 412 14.99 18.91 21.00
CA LYS A 412 14.43 20.16 21.53
C LYS A 412 15.51 21.13 22.07
N GLY A 413 16.76 20.70 22.18
CA GLY A 413 17.84 21.47 22.78
C GLY A 413 17.79 21.55 24.31
N GLU A 414 16.99 20.70 24.97
CA GLU A 414 16.85 20.65 26.43
C GLU A 414 18.02 19.92 27.11
N ILE A 415 18.72 19.06 26.37
CA ILE A 415 19.91 18.33 26.82
C ILE A 415 20.96 18.29 25.70
N THR A 416 22.24 18.34 26.05
CA THR A 416 23.35 18.32 25.08
C THR A 416 23.93 16.92 24.90
N LEU A 417 24.71 16.72 23.83
CA LEU A 417 25.52 15.50 23.63
C LEU A 417 26.39 15.23 24.86
N ASP A 418 27.04 16.25 25.43
CA ASP A 418 27.92 16.07 26.59
C ASP A 418 27.14 15.60 27.82
N ASN A 419 25.93 16.13 28.05
CA ASN A 419 25.10 15.66 29.15
C ASN A 419 24.65 14.20 28.96
N ILE A 420 24.27 13.80 27.74
CA ILE A 420 23.89 12.41 27.43
C ILE A 420 25.10 11.48 27.55
N GLY A 421 26.23 11.86 26.97
CA GLY A 421 27.50 11.14 27.04
C GLY A 421 27.93 10.91 28.48
N ASN A 422 27.98 11.96 29.30
CA ASN A 422 28.33 11.82 30.72
C ASN A 422 27.35 10.90 31.45
N LYS A 423 26.03 11.01 31.20
CA LYS A 423 25.05 10.09 31.81
C LYS A 423 25.34 8.63 31.44
N LEU A 424 25.55 8.32 30.17
CA LEU A 424 25.81 6.95 29.72
C LEU A 424 27.15 6.39 30.24
N PHE A 425 28.20 7.22 30.28
CA PHE A 425 29.54 6.77 30.63
C PHE A 425 29.83 6.78 32.13
N GLU A 426 29.19 7.63 32.91
CA GLU A 426 29.44 7.79 34.35
C GLU A 426 28.45 7.02 35.22
N THR A 427 27.27 6.67 34.68
CA THR A 427 26.29 5.89 35.42
C THR A 427 26.78 4.46 35.63
N VAL A 428 26.71 3.98 36.87
CA VAL A 428 26.89 2.58 37.25
C VAL A 428 25.54 2.07 37.74
N GLY A 429 25.04 1.00 37.13
CA GLY A 429 23.67 0.53 37.34
C GLY A 429 22.69 1.16 36.38
N GLU A 430 21.46 1.36 36.83
CA GLU A 430 20.37 1.86 36.00
C GLU A 430 20.41 3.37 35.85
N LEU A 431 20.40 3.84 34.61
CA LEU A 431 20.24 5.26 34.30
C LEU A 431 18.79 5.66 34.52
N ILE A 432 18.60 6.56 35.48
CA ILE A 432 17.28 7.12 35.80
C ILE A 432 17.06 8.40 34.98
N TYR A 433 16.19 8.30 33.98
CA TYR A 433 15.77 9.45 33.17
C TYR A 433 14.29 9.31 32.80
N LYS A 434 13.48 10.33 33.11
CA LYS A 434 12.02 10.40 32.81
C LYS A 434 11.33 9.01 32.87
N LYS A 435 11.45 8.33 34.02
CA LYS A 435 10.95 6.95 34.24
C LYS A 435 9.43 6.84 34.24
N GLU A 436 8.75 7.91 34.67
CA GLU A 436 7.30 7.96 34.64
C GLU A 436 6.84 7.88 33.19
N HIS A 437 6.15 6.78 32.85
CA HIS A 437 5.31 6.74 31.67
C HIS A 437 4.21 7.77 31.91
N SER A 438 4.48 9.05 31.65
CA SER A 438 3.40 9.95 31.32
C SER A 438 2.64 9.21 30.23
N ALA A 439 1.33 9.06 30.41
CA ALA A 439 0.38 8.51 29.43
C ALA A 439 0.32 9.36 28.14
N SER A 440 1.38 10.11 27.89
CA SER A 440 1.67 11.12 26.94
C SER A 440 3.21 11.19 26.88
N ILE A 441 3.84 10.38 26.02
CA ILE A 441 4.78 11.03 25.09
C ILE A 441 3.87 12.08 24.46
N SER A 442 3.91 13.29 25.02
CA SER A 442 2.95 14.34 24.70
C SER A 442 3.31 14.77 23.30
N ILE A 443 2.67 14.10 22.34
CA ILE A 443 2.61 14.50 20.95
C ILE A 443 1.65 15.67 20.99
N GLU A 444 2.17 16.86 21.28
CA GLU A 444 1.49 18.09 20.87
C GLU A 444 1.42 18.14 19.35
#